data_AF-A0A9E5V3P2-F1
#
_entry.id   AF-A0A9E5V3P2-F1
#
_cell.length_a   1.000
_cell.length_b   1.000
_cell.length_c   1.000
_cell.angle_alpha   90.00
_cell.angle_beta   90.00
_cell.angle_gamma   90.00
#
_symmetry.space_group_name_H-M   'P 1'
#
loop_
_entity.id
_entity.type
_entity.pdbx_description
1 polymer ?
#
loop_
_entity_poly.entity_id
_entity_poly.type
_entity_poly.pdbx_seq_one_letter_code
_entity_poly.pdbx_strand_id
1 'polypeptide(L)'
;MQTPGRRSPSFYDRQSASNSLTHPDTLENWLKDCAKQVRAYLCPPITSLNVKKFEDGSGELQDDLPDRSDTPMATLIDWEEIQERQTQTLQVSQILHHALEQLDPQQKNAAGAVLRSATDAAANRPAA
;
A
#
# COMPACT_ATOMS: atom_id res chain seq x y z
N MET A 1 42.28 -64.71 -37.32
CA MET A 1 40.94 -64.27 -36.90
C MET A 1 41.04 -63.57 -35.55
N GLN A 2 40.88 -62.25 -35.50
CA GLN A 2 40.54 -61.50 -34.28
C GLN A 2 40.06 -60.10 -34.72
N THR A 3 38.81 -59.79 -34.38
CA THR A 3 38.09 -58.57 -34.76
C THR A 3 38.46 -57.42 -33.82
N PRO A 4 38.73 -56.19 -34.28
CA PRO A 4 38.78 -55.04 -33.39
C PRO A 4 37.35 -54.61 -33.03
N GLY A 5 37.05 -54.65 -31.74
CA GLY A 5 35.76 -54.29 -31.17
C GLY A 5 35.36 -52.83 -31.46
N ARG A 6 34.12 -52.64 -31.90
CA ARG A 6 33.49 -51.32 -32.00
C ARG A 6 33.33 -50.75 -30.59
N ARG A 7 34.08 -49.69 -30.27
CA ARG A 7 33.88 -48.90 -29.07
C ARG A 7 32.62 -48.04 -29.29
N SER A 8 31.55 -48.31 -28.55
CA SER A 8 30.34 -47.48 -28.56
C SER A 8 30.69 -46.06 -28.09
N PRO A 9 30.15 -44.99 -28.71
CA PRO A 9 30.43 -43.64 -28.26
C PRO A 9 29.84 -43.46 -26.87
N SER A 10 30.66 -43.01 -25.94
CA SER A 10 30.24 -42.65 -24.59
C SER A 10 29.37 -41.40 -24.66
N PHE A 11 28.27 -41.34 -23.89
CA PHE A 11 27.42 -40.15 -23.80
C PHE A 11 28.18 -38.88 -23.37
N TYR A 12 29.37 -39.03 -22.77
CA TYR A 12 30.23 -37.92 -22.37
C TYR A 12 30.87 -37.18 -23.56
N ASP A 13 30.98 -37.78 -24.75
CA ASP A 13 31.58 -37.11 -25.91
C ASP A 13 30.72 -35.96 -26.46
N ARG A 14 29.42 -35.89 -26.10
CA ARG A 14 28.53 -34.79 -26.52
C ARG A 14 28.68 -33.53 -25.66
N GLN A 15 29.09 -33.65 -24.39
CA GLN A 15 29.22 -32.47 -23.50
C GLN A 15 30.46 -31.62 -23.81
N SER A 16 31.42 -32.14 -24.57
CA SER A 16 32.61 -31.36 -24.97
C SER A 16 32.36 -30.46 -26.18
N ALA A 17 31.22 -30.59 -26.87
CA ALA A 17 30.89 -29.82 -28.08
C ALA A 17 30.13 -28.51 -27.80
N SER A 18 30.04 -28.07 -26.55
CA SER A 18 29.56 -26.73 -26.18
C SER A 18 30.58 -25.93 -25.39
N ASN A 19 31.87 -26.25 -25.56
CA ASN A 19 32.96 -25.43 -25.07
C ASN A 19 33.50 -24.54 -26.20
N SER A 20 32.60 -23.85 -26.92
CA SER A 20 33.01 -22.57 -27.49
C SER A 20 33.27 -21.69 -26.29
N LEU A 21 34.55 -21.63 -25.89
CA LEU A 21 35.07 -20.65 -24.95
C LEU A 21 34.38 -19.33 -25.26
N THR A 22 33.36 -18.97 -24.49
CA THR A 22 32.83 -17.62 -24.51
C THR A 22 34.03 -16.78 -24.12
N HIS A 23 34.56 -16.04 -25.08
CA HIS A 23 35.69 -15.16 -24.87
C HIS A 23 35.42 -14.39 -23.58
N PRO A 24 36.37 -14.25 -22.65
CA PRO A 24 36.15 -13.50 -21.41
C PRO A 24 35.43 -12.17 -21.65
N ASP A 25 35.75 -11.50 -22.76
CA ASP A 25 35.12 -10.30 -23.30
C ASP A 25 33.60 -10.43 -23.52
N THR A 26 33.13 -11.57 -24.04
CA THR A 26 31.70 -11.85 -24.24
C THR A 26 30.97 -11.98 -22.92
N LEU A 27 31.57 -12.69 -21.95
CA LEU A 27 31.00 -12.86 -20.61
C LEU A 27 30.98 -11.52 -19.85
N GLU A 28 32.04 -10.73 -19.96
CA GLU A 28 32.12 -9.38 -19.39
C GLU A 28 31.04 -8.46 -19.98
N ASN A 29 30.83 -8.49 -21.29
CA ASN A 29 29.79 -7.69 -21.94
C ASN A 29 28.38 -8.08 -21.45
N TRP A 30 28.08 -9.38 -21.35
CA TRP A 30 26.79 -9.82 -20.83
C TRP A 30 26.56 -9.42 -19.37
N LEU A 31 27.59 -9.50 -18.53
CA LEU A 31 27.52 -9.03 -17.14
C LEU A 31 27.27 -7.52 -17.05
N LYS A 32 27.93 -6.71 -17.90
CA LYS A 32 27.70 -5.27 -17.97
C LYS A 32 26.29 -4.93 -18.45
N ASP A 33 25.80 -5.64 -19.46
CA ASP A 33 24.45 -5.45 -20.00
C ASP A 33 23.37 -5.82 -18.97
N CYS A 34 23.55 -6.94 -18.27
CA CYS A 34 22.70 -7.33 -17.15
C CYS A 34 22.70 -6.26 -16.04
N ALA A 35 23.88 -5.79 -15.62
CA ALA A 35 23.99 -4.75 -14.60
C ALA A 35 23.33 -3.43 -15.05
N LYS A 36 23.49 -3.06 -16.32
CA LYS A 36 22.86 -1.87 -16.91
C LYS A 36 21.33 -1.99 -16.89
N GLN A 37 20.79 -3.15 -17.27
CA GLN A 37 19.36 -3.37 -17.31
C GLN A 37 18.74 -3.41 -15.89
N VAL A 38 19.41 -4.07 -14.94
CA VAL A 38 19.01 -4.07 -13.54
C VAL A 38 19.00 -2.65 -12.97
N ARG A 39 20.03 -1.85 -13.27
CA ARG A 39 20.09 -0.46 -12.83
C ARG A 39 19.01 0.40 -13.49
N ALA A 40 18.73 0.22 -14.78
CA ALA A 40 17.66 0.94 -15.47
C ALA A 40 16.27 0.62 -14.90
N TYR A 41 16.06 -0.62 -14.47
CA TYR A 41 14.81 -1.05 -13.83
C TYR A 41 14.66 -0.51 -12.40
N LEU A 42 15.71 -0.65 -11.57
CA LEU A 42 15.66 -0.24 -10.16
C LEU A 42 15.82 1.28 -9.97
N CYS A 43 16.50 1.95 -10.91
CA CYS A 43 16.77 3.37 -10.88
C CYS A 43 16.32 3.98 -12.21
N PRO A 44 15.00 4.18 -12.39
CA PRO A 44 14.51 4.89 -13.56
C PRO A 44 15.17 6.27 -13.63
N PRO A 45 15.39 6.81 -14.84
CA PRO A 45 15.91 8.16 -14.97
C PRO A 45 14.95 9.14 -14.31
N ILE A 46 15.39 9.80 -13.24
CA ILE A 46 14.62 10.84 -12.57
C ILE A 46 14.81 12.12 -13.38
N THR A 47 13.73 12.61 -13.98
CA THR A 47 13.71 13.92 -14.62
C THR A 47 13.50 14.99 -13.57
N SER A 48 14.16 16.14 -13.74
CA SER A 48 13.93 17.28 -12.86
C SER A 48 12.48 17.75 -12.94
N LEU A 49 11.87 17.99 -11.80
CA LEU A 49 10.54 18.59 -11.66
C LEU A 49 10.51 20.07 -12.11
N ASN A 50 11.67 20.72 -12.15
CA ASN A 50 11.83 22.13 -12.53
C ASN A 50 11.96 22.30 -14.06
N VAL A 51 11.52 21.32 -14.85
CA VAL A 51 11.53 21.37 -16.32
C VAL A 51 10.29 22.09 -16.82
N LYS A 52 10.44 22.89 -17.88
CA LYS A 52 9.32 23.59 -18.53
C LYS A 52 8.27 22.62 -19.06
N LYS A 53 7.00 22.99 -18.95
CA LYS A 53 5.89 22.21 -19.52
C LYS A 53 6.00 22.10 -21.04
N PHE A 54 5.66 20.92 -21.58
CA PHE A 54 5.85 20.57 -22.99
C PHE A 54 4.93 21.31 -23.97
N GLU A 55 3.69 21.65 -23.56
CA GLU A 55 2.70 22.19 -24.48
C GLU A 55 2.78 23.72 -24.60
N ASP A 56 2.96 24.45 -23.50
CA ASP A 56 2.73 25.90 -23.49
C ASP A 56 3.93 26.74 -23.01
N GLY A 57 5.02 26.11 -22.54
CA GLY A 57 6.23 26.78 -22.03
C GLY A 57 6.03 27.70 -20.82
N SER A 58 4.79 27.84 -20.36
CA SER A 58 4.35 28.59 -19.19
C SER A 58 4.33 27.67 -17.98
N GLY A 59 5.28 27.87 -17.07
CA GLY A 59 5.40 27.11 -15.82
C GLY A 59 6.26 25.85 -15.94
N GLU A 60 6.42 25.19 -14.80
CA GLU A 60 7.27 24.02 -14.58
C GLU A 60 6.43 22.81 -14.21
N LEU A 61 6.94 21.59 -14.40
CA LEU A 61 6.22 20.36 -14.06
C LEU A 61 5.85 20.27 -12.57
N GLN A 62 6.62 20.94 -11.70
CA GLN A 62 6.31 21.00 -10.26
C GLN A 62 5.03 21.75 -9.92
N ASP A 63 4.58 22.67 -10.80
CA ASP A 63 3.39 23.48 -10.57
C ASP A 63 2.09 22.66 -10.65
N ASP A 64 2.13 21.49 -11.30
CA ASP A 64 0.98 20.60 -11.46
C ASP A 64 0.94 19.48 -10.39
N LEU A 65 1.89 19.48 -9.46
CA LEU A 65 1.89 18.46 -8.41
C LEU A 65 0.72 18.70 -7.44
N PRO A 66 -0.16 17.71 -7.23
CA PRO A 66 -1.19 17.83 -6.22
C PRO A 66 -0.53 17.88 -4.84
N ASP A 67 -0.92 18.86 -4.03
CA ASP A 67 -0.61 18.85 -2.61
C ASP A 67 -1.35 17.67 -1.96
N ARG A 68 -0.67 16.97 -1.05
CA ARG A 68 -1.24 15.86 -0.28
C ARG A 68 -1.90 16.33 1.02
N SER A 69 -1.84 17.63 1.31
CA SER A 69 -2.54 18.21 2.44
C SER A 69 -4.06 18.17 2.24
N ASP A 70 -4.79 17.98 3.33
CA ASP A 70 -6.25 18.07 3.29
C ASP A 70 -6.67 19.48 2.89
N THR A 71 -7.64 19.56 2.00
CA THR A 71 -8.16 20.86 1.59
C THR A 71 -8.85 21.54 2.78
N PRO A 72 -8.80 22.88 2.88
CA PRO A 72 -9.52 23.59 3.95
C PRO A 72 -11.02 23.26 4.01
N MET A 73 -11.61 22.95 2.85
CA MET A 73 -13.00 22.52 2.75
C MET A 73 -13.22 21.15 3.40
N ALA A 74 -12.32 20.20 3.20
CA ALA A 74 -12.38 18.88 3.85
C ALA A 74 -12.32 19.03 5.38
N THR A 75 -11.41 19.88 5.89
CA THR A 75 -11.32 20.16 7.33
C THR A 75 -12.61 20.78 7.90
N LEU A 76 -13.26 21.68 7.15
CA LEU A 76 -14.52 22.29 7.57
C LEU A 76 -15.67 21.27 7.62
N ILE A 77 -15.74 20.38 6.63
CA ILE A 77 -16.73 19.29 6.59
C ILE A 77 -16.54 18.35 7.78
N ASP A 78 -15.30 17.95 8.06
CA ASP A 78 -15.01 17.07 9.20
C ASP A 78 -15.43 17.72 10.53
N TRP A 79 -15.16 19.01 10.68
CA TRP A 79 -15.56 19.76 11.87
C TRP A 79 -17.08 19.82 12.03
N GLU A 80 -17.81 20.13 10.94
CA GLU A 80 -19.27 20.14 10.94
C GLU A 80 -19.85 18.76 11.31
N GLU A 81 -19.33 17.69 10.71
CA GLU A 81 -19.82 16.33 10.95
C GLU A 81 -19.56 15.87 12.40
N ILE A 82 -18.44 16.28 13.00
CA ILE A 82 -18.16 16.05 14.43
C ILE A 82 -19.17 16.78 15.32
N GLN A 83 -19.43 18.07 15.03
CA GLN A 83 -20.39 18.86 15.81
C GLN A 83 -21.81 18.28 15.69
N GLU A 84 -22.20 17.85 14.49
CA GLU A 84 -23.50 17.24 14.27
C GLU A 84 -23.64 15.92 15.03
N ARG A 85 -22.65 15.02 14.94
CA ARG A 85 -22.65 13.75 15.69
C ARG A 85 -22.72 13.95 17.19
N GLN A 86 -21.99 14.93 17.73
CA GLN A 86 -22.04 15.28 19.16
C GLN A 86 -23.44 15.75 19.56
N THR A 87 -24.03 16.63 18.76
CA THR A 87 -25.38 17.16 19.00
C THR A 87 -26.43 16.04 18.98
N GLN A 88 -26.39 15.18 17.97
CA GLN A 88 -27.29 14.03 17.86
C GLN A 88 -27.12 13.08 19.05
N THR A 89 -25.88 12.78 19.46
CA THR A 89 -25.59 11.92 20.62
C THR A 89 -26.16 12.49 21.92
N LEU A 90 -26.07 13.81 22.11
CA LEU A 90 -26.66 14.49 23.27
C LEU A 90 -28.19 14.44 23.26
N GLN A 91 -28.81 14.62 22.10
CA GLN A 91 -30.27 14.52 21.97
C GLN A 91 -30.76 13.10 22.28
N VAL A 92 -30.08 12.08 21.73
CA VAL A 92 -30.40 10.68 22.01
C VAL A 92 -30.24 10.38 23.50
N SER A 93 -29.14 10.81 24.13
CA SER A 93 -28.92 10.56 25.56
C SER A 93 -29.99 11.22 26.43
N GLN A 94 -30.40 12.45 26.12
CA GLN A 94 -31.48 13.15 26.81
C GLN A 94 -32.82 12.40 26.69
N ILE A 95 -33.18 11.96 25.49
CA ILE A 95 -34.40 11.19 25.25
C ILE A 95 -34.36 9.88 26.05
N LEU A 96 -33.23 9.17 26.04
CA LEU A 96 -33.06 7.93 26.80
C LEU A 96 -33.16 8.17 28.30
N HIS A 97 -32.54 9.23 28.83
CA HIS A 97 -32.65 9.62 30.23
C HIS A 97 -34.10 9.92 30.63
N HIS A 98 -34.80 10.72 29.82
CA HIS A 98 -36.20 11.04 30.08
C HIS A 98 -37.11 9.81 30.01
N ALA A 99 -36.87 8.91 29.05
CA ALA A 99 -37.61 7.65 28.97
C ALA A 99 -37.34 6.78 30.21
N LEU A 100 -36.08 6.67 30.64
CA LEU A 100 -35.69 5.96 31.86
C LEU A 100 -36.40 6.52 33.09
N GLU A 101 -36.51 7.83 33.24
CA GLU A 101 -37.20 8.46 34.38
C GLU A 101 -38.69 8.09 34.48
N GLN A 102 -39.32 7.68 33.37
CA GLN A 102 -40.73 7.24 33.35
C GLN A 102 -40.94 5.76 33.71
N LEU A 103 -39.88 4.95 33.78
CA LEU A 103 -39.98 3.54 34.15
C LEU A 103 -40.16 3.32 35.67
N ASP A 104 -40.68 2.16 36.06
CA ASP A 104 -40.73 1.76 37.48
C ASP A 104 -39.31 1.50 38.03
N PRO A 105 -39.06 1.66 39.34
CA PRO A 105 -37.72 1.60 39.93
C PRO A 105 -37.00 0.26 39.70
N GLN A 106 -37.74 -0.85 39.62
CA GLN A 106 -37.18 -2.16 39.31
C GLN A 106 -36.72 -2.26 37.84
N GLN A 107 -37.46 -1.64 36.91
CA GLN A 107 -37.15 -1.63 35.48
C GLN A 107 -36.01 -0.65 35.15
N LYS A 108 -35.96 0.49 35.83
CA LYS A 108 -34.87 1.48 35.78
C LYS A 108 -33.51 0.87 36.13
N ASN A 109 -33.44 0.08 37.21
CA ASN A 109 -32.20 -0.53 37.68
C ASN A 109 -31.66 -1.57 36.69
N ALA A 110 -32.53 -2.37 36.09
CA ALA A 110 -32.16 -3.34 35.07
C ALA A 110 -31.67 -2.65 33.78
N ALA A 111 -32.40 -1.64 33.29
CA ALA A 111 -32.02 -0.90 32.09
C ALA A 111 -30.70 -0.11 32.26
N GLY A 112 -30.48 0.50 33.43
CA GLY A 112 -29.25 1.22 33.74
C GLY A 112 -28.01 0.31 33.79
N ALA A 113 -28.15 -0.95 34.18
CA ALA A 113 -27.05 -1.92 34.12
C ALA A 113 -26.65 -2.28 32.69
N VAL A 114 -27.63 -2.43 31.79
CA VAL A 114 -27.39 -2.73 30.37
C VAL A 114 -26.70 -1.56 29.66
N LEU A 115 -27.16 -0.32 29.92
CA LEU A 115 -26.56 0.87 29.31
C LEU A 115 -25.09 1.06 29.73
N ARG A 116 -24.74 0.82 30.99
CA ARG A 116 -23.34 0.86 31.47
C ARG A 116 -22.46 -0.17 30.76
N SER A 117 -22.97 -1.39 30.57
CA SER A 117 -22.23 -2.43 29.83
C SER A 117 -22.02 -2.08 28.35
N ALA A 118 -22.96 -1.36 27.73
CA ALA A 118 -22.84 -0.91 26.35
C ALA A 118 -21.86 0.27 26.19
N THR A 119 -21.80 1.17 27.17
CA THR A 119 -20.81 2.28 27.18
C THR A 119 -19.38 1.77 27.37
N ASP A 120 -19.19 0.74 28.20
CA ASP A 120 -17.88 0.11 28.40
C ASP A 120 -17.39 -0.61 27.13
N ALA A 121 -18.32 -1.19 26.35
CA ALA A 121 -18.00 -1.81 25.06
C ALA A 121 -17.65 -0.80 23.96
N ALA A 122 -18.26 0.40 23.98
CA ALA A 122 -17.94 1.48 23.04
C ALA A 122 -16.59 2.16 23.34
N ALA A 123 -16.23 2.28 24.62
CA ALA A 123 -14.95 2.86 25.05
C ALA A 123 -13.73 1.96 24.74
N ASN A 124 -13.93 0.66 24.52
CA ASN A 124 -12.86 -0.31 24.25
C ASN A 124 -12.69 -0.64 22.76
N ARG A 125 -13.23 0.19 21.85
CA ARG A 125 -13.05 0.00 20.40
C ARG A 125 -11.73 0.67 19.98
N PRO A 126 -10.68 -0.08 19.58
CA PRO A 126 -9.43 0.53 19.14
C PRO A 126 -9.69 1.35 17.86
N ALA A 127 -9.14 2.56 17.84
CA ALA A 127 -9.06 3.37 16.63
C ALA A 127 -8.28 2.57 15.58
N ALA A 128 -8.98 2.16 14.51
CA ALA A 128 -8.39 1.56 13.32
C ALA A 128 -8.24 2.64 12.25
#